data_AF-E6U089-F1
#
_entry.id   AF-E6U089-F1
#
_cell.length_a   1.000
_cell.length_b   1.000
_cell.length_c   1.000
_cell.angle_alpha   90.00
_cell.angle_beta   90.00
_cell.angle_gamma   90.00
#
_symmetry.space_group_name_H-M   'P 1'
#
loop_
_entity.id
_entity.type
_entity.pdbx_description
1 polymer ?
#
loop_
_entity_poly.entity_id
_entity_poly.type
_entity_poly.pdbx_seq_one_letter_code
_entity_poly.pdbx_strand_id
1 'polypeptide(L)' 'MILTLKEKKLLIRVLKKERKRVFGLKEDKKKINELINKLEQNTRNEKVNKVEPSKL' A
#
# COMPACT_ATOMS: atom_id res chain seq x y z
N MET A 1 -2.38 -11.52 -6.99
CA MET A 1 -0.93 -11.40 -6.73
C MET A 1 -0.70 -11.50 -5.23
N ILE A 2 -0.07 -12.57 -4.74
CA ILE A 2 0.25 -12.72 -3.32
C ILE A 2 1.63 -12.09 -3.10
N LEU A 3 1.64 -10.82 -2.73
CA LEU A 3 2.86 -10.12 -2.33
C LEU A 3 3.13 -10.39 -0.86
N THR A 4 4.39 -10.58 -0.49
CA THR A 4 4.83 -10.64 0.91
C THR A 4 4.80 -9.25 1.56
N LEU A 5 4.79 -9.21 2.89
CA LEU A 5 4.85 -7.95 3.65
C LEU A 5 6.08 -7.09 3.28
N LYS A 6 7.23 -7.72 3.00
CA LYS A 6 8.46 -7.01 2.60
C LYS A 6 8.29 -6.35 1.24
N GLU A 7 7.71 -7.08 0.27
CA GLU A 7 7.45 -6.56 -1.08
C GLU A 7 6.42 -5.42 -1.08
N LYS A 8 5.33 -5.55 -0.30
CA LYS A 8 4.34 -4.48 -0.13
C LYS A 8 4.97 -3.19 0.41
N LYS A 9 5.83 -3.31 1.44
CA LYS A 9 6.56 -2.16 2.01
C LYS A 9 7.51 -1.53 1.01
N LEU A 10 8.22 -2.35 0.21
CA LEU A 10 9.11 -1.87 -0.84
C LEU A 10 8.32 -1.10 -1.91
N LEU A 11 7.21 -1.66 -2.38
CA LEU A 11 6.32 -1.02 -3.36
C LEU A 11 5.77 0.31 -2.86
N ILE A 12 5.29 0.38 -1.60
CA ILE A 12 4.83 1.64 -1.00
C ILE A 12 5.96 2.69 -1.01
N ARG A 13 7.20 2.30 -0.70
CA ARG A 13 8.35 3.21 -0.72
C ARG A 13 8.67 3.72 -2.13
N VAL A 14 8.63 2.84 -3.13
CA VAL A 14 8.83 3.21 -4.55
C VAL A 14 7.73 4.15 -5.02
N LEU A 15 6.46 3.82 -4.79
CA LEU A 15 5.31 4.64 -5.16
C LEU A 15 5.33 6.02 -4.48
N LYS A 16 5.78 6.12 -3.22
CA LYS A 16 5.96 7.41 -2.53
C LYS A 16 7.06 8.27 -3.16
N LYS A 17 8.12 7.66 -3.72
CA LYS A 17 9.15 8.39 -4.48
C LYS A 17 8.61 8.85 -5.82
N GLU A 18 7.92 7.97 -6.56
CA GLU A 18 7.29 8.31 -7.84
C GLU A 18 6.24 9.42 -7.68
N ARG A 19 5.44 9.39 -6.61
CA ARG A 19 4.50 10.47 -6.29
C ARG A 19 5.17 11.85 -6.18
N LYS A 20 6.42 11.91 -5.73
CA LYS A 20 7.19 13.16 -5.63
C LYS A 20 7.79 13.58 -6.97
N ARG A 21 8.02 12.62 -7.88
CA ARG A 21 8.60 12.83 -9.22
C ARG A 21 7.56 13.21 -10.26
N VAL A 22 6.33 12.72 -10.13
CA VAL A 22 5.21 13.10 -11.00
C VAL A 22 4.82 14.56 -10.73
N PHE A 23 5.51 15.47 -11.41
CA PHE A 23 5.16 16.87 -11.54
C PHE A 23 4.16 17.00 -12.70
N GLY A 24 3.00 17.62 -12.47
CA GLY A 24 2.14 18.13 -13.54
C GLY A 24 0.82 17.39 -13.80
N LEU A 25 0.73 16.08 -13.61
CA LEU A 25 -0.51 15.33 -13.93
C LEU A 25 -1.29 14.98 -12.64
N LYS A 26 -2.32 15.79 -12.34
CA LYS A 26 -3.23 15.57 -11.19
C LYS A 26 -3.83 14.17 -11.18
N GLU A 27 -4.11 13.61 -12.35
CA GLU A 27 -4.70 12.28 -12.52
C GLU A 27 -3.75 11.16 -12.08
N ASP A 28 -2.48 11.23 -12.47
CA ASP A 28 -1.45 10.25 -12.10
C ASP A 28 -1.16 10.29 -10.60
N LYS A 29 -1.15 11.49 -10.00
CA LYS A 29 -1.04 11.65 -8.56
C LYS A 29 -2.20 10.98 -7.82
N LYS A 30 -3.42 11.05 -8.35
CA LYS A 30 -4.61 10.39 -7.78
C LYS A 30 -4.48 8.87 -7.87
N LYS A 31 -4.11 8.34 -9.04
CA LYS A 31 -3.88 6.90 -9.27
C LYS A 31 -2.80 6.34 -8.33
N ILE A 32 -1.66 7.04 -8.19
CA ILE A 32 -0.58 6.63 -7.28
C ILE A 32 -1.04 6.62 -5.82
N ASN A 33 -1.79 7.64 -5.39
CA ASN A 33 -2.33 7.67 -4.03
C ASN A 33 -3.33 6.53 -3.77
N GLU A 34 -4.20 6.23 -4.73
CA GLU A 34 -5.15 5.11 -4.61
C GLU A 34 -4.41 3.77 -4.46
N LEU A 35 -3.35 3.57 -5.24
CA LEU A 35 -2.54 2.36 -5.17
C LEU A 35 -1.79 2.22 -3.83
N ILE A 36 -1.23 3.32 -3.32
CA ILE A 36 -0.62 3.36 -1.97
C ILE A 36 -1.65 3.00 -0.91
N ASN A 37 -2.85 3.58 -0.96
CA ASN A 37 -3.91 3.33 0.01
C ASN A 37 -4.35 1.86 0.02
N LYS A 38 -4.54 1.26 -1.16
CA LYS A 38 -4.88 -0.17 -1.29
C LYS A 38 -3.79 -1.07 -0.72
N LEU A 39 -2.51 -0.77 -0.98
CA LEU A 39 -1.38 -1.54 -0.44
C LEU A 39 -1.25 -1.40 1.09
N GLU A 40 -1.46 -0.19 1.63
CA GLU A 40 -1.46 0.04 3.08
C GLU A 40 -2.63 -0.68 3.76
N GLN A 41 -3.83 -0.66 3.17
CA GLN A 41 -4.98 -1.41 3.67
C GLN A 41 -4.73 -2.92 3.64
N ASN A 42 -4.21 -3.45 2.52
CA ASN A 42 -3.88 -4.86 2.41
C ASN A 42 -2.85 -5.30 3.47
N THR A 43 -1.86 -4.44 3.73
CA THR A 43 -0.86 -4.65 4.78
C THR A 43 -1.48 -4.66 6.19
N ARG A 44 -2.44 -3.78 6.47
CA ARG A 44 -3.16 -3.76 7.75
C ARG A 44 -4.03 -5.00 7.93
N ASN A 45 -4.77 -5.41 6.90
CA ASN A 45 -5.62 -6.59 6.94
C ASN A 45 -4.79 -7.87 7.16
N GLU A 46 -3.62 -7.96 6.54
CA GLU A 46 -2.67 -9.06 6.76
C GLU A 46 -2.09 -9.08 8.18
N LYS A 47 -2.02 -7.93 8.86
CA LYS A 47 -1.66 -7.84 10.28
C LYS A 47 -2.83 -8.24 11.19
N VAL A 48 -4.05 -7.80 10.88
CA VAL A 48 -5.26 -8.13 11.66
C VAL A 48 -5.58 -9.62 11.57
N ASN A 49 -5.49 -10.23 10.40
CA ASN A 49 -5.70 -11.67 10.23
C ASN A 49 -4.62 -12.54 10.91
N LYS A 50 -3.48 -11.95 11.32
CA LYS A 50 -2.46 -12.63 12.14
C LYS A 50 -2.71 -12.50 13.64
N VAL A 51 -3.49 -11.51 14.06
CA VAL A 51 -3.98 -11.45 15.44
C VAL A 51 -5.17 -12.42 15.47
N GLU A 52 -4.98 -13.57 16.11
CA GLU A 52 -6.06 -14.56 16.25
C GLU A 52 -7.35 -13.88 16.73
N PRO A 53 -8.53 -14.28 16.20
CA PRO A 53 -9.78 -13.78 16.75
C PRO A 53 -9.79 -14.15 18.23
N SER A 54 -9.79 -13.13 19.11
CA SER A 54 -9.98 -13.37 20.53
C SER A 54 -11.31 -14.10 20.66
N LYS A 55 -11.27 -15.34 21.15
CA LYS A 55 -12.46 -16.16 21.38
C LYS A 55 -13.47 -15.33 22.17
N LEU A 56 -14.59 -15.01 21.52
CA LEU A 56 -15.84 -14.67 22.20
C LEU A 56 -16.35 -15.94 22.90
#